data_AF-A0A9W6SZZ5-F1
#
_entry.id   AF-A0A9W6SZZ5-F1
#
_cell.length_a   1.000
_cell.length_b   1.000
_cell.length_c   1.000
_cell.angle_alpha   90.00
_cell.angle_beta   90.00
_cell.angle_gamma   90.00
#
_symmetry.space_group_name_H-M   'P 1'
#
loop_
_entity.id
_entity.type
_entity.pdbx_description
1 polymer ?
#
loop_
_entity_poly.entity_id
_entity_poly.type
_entity_poly.pdbx_seq_one_letter_code
_entity_poly.pdbx_strand_id
1 'polypeptide(L)'
;MSSATLSDDELSSQFSKLGFQDAKIKEILKNKKVSKSLSDFIIESNLNTELEKTKSALLHNLATLVKGENLPNLKFIVDDIVNGKLLTNLQVGEAYKYIKSNGSDSNIKDMEAASGVGIVITPEMVNEEVAKYINDNKSHIEQERYKCVPGLFANIKNLPSLKWASPSLFKPTIDKQILELLGPKDERDIIKKEKKKPAKSDSKKQDNNNNTSEKTKPEEKPRSMFSEGFLGELHKADAVPQMYPELLEKRTKDTNGQVYTRFPPEPNGYLHIGHSKAIMVNFGYAKFNNGVCYLRYDDTNPEAEEDRYFVSILSMVKWLGFKPWKITYSSDYFDQLYELAEKLILSGKAYVDHSTPEEVRAQRGVKPDGTPGGERFPSPYRSRSIEENLKEFRNMRDGKYSVGKAFLRMKMDIESPNPQMWDLVAYRVLDSPHPRTGTKWKIYPTYDFTHCLVDSFEEISHSLYQLKENTVD
;
A
#
# COMPACT_ATOMS: atom_id res chain seq x y z
N MET A 1 32.77 -48.87 -5.19
CA MET A 1 31.85 -50.00 -4.98
C MET A 1 30.77 -49.95 -6.03
N SER A 2 30.45 -51.08 -6.65
CA SER A 2 29.52 -51.23 -7.78
C SER A 2 28.16 -50.59 -7.48
N SER A 3 27.73 -49.61 -8.30
CA SER A 3 26.40 -49.00 -8.14
C SER A 3 25.35 -50.02 -8.60
N ALA A 4 24.69 -50.70 -7.67
CA ALA A 4 23.46 -51.40 -7.97
C ALA A 4 22.48 -50.37 -8.56
N THR A 5 22.11 -50.53 -9.82
CA THR A 5 21.02 -49.76 -10.42
C THR A 5 19.73 -50.15 -9.72
N LEU A 6 19.29 -49.30 -8.79
CA LEU A 6 17.97 -49.41 -8.17
C LEU A 6 16.89 -49.48 -9.26
N SER A 7 15.89 -50.31 -9.02
CA SER A 7 14.71 -50.40 -9.89
C SER A 7 13.87 -49.12 -9.82
N ASP A 8 13.06 -48.86 -10.85
CA ASP A 8 12.18 -47.68 -10.90
C ASP A 8 11.17 -47.66 -9.72
N ASP A 9 10.79 -48.83 -9.21
CA ASP A 9 9.90 -48.98 -8.04
C ASP A 9 10.61 -48.60 -6.73
N GLU A 10 11.88 -48.99 -6.57
CA GLU A 10 12.69 -48.61 -5.41
C GLU A 10 13.00 -47.11 -5.40
N LEU A 11 13.30 -46.53 -6.57
CA LEU A 11 13.51 -45.08 -6.73
C LEU A 11 12.22 -44.30 -6.45
N SER A 12 11.07 -44.81 -6.91
CA SER A 12 9.77 -44.21 -6.60
C SER A 12 9.51 -44.16 -5.10
N SER A 13 9.80 -45.25 -4.39
CA SER A 13 9.67 -45.32 -2.93
C SER A 13 10.60 -44.35 -2.21
N GLN A 14 11.87 -44.24 -2.65
CA GLN A 14 12.84 -43.30 -2.09
C GLN A 14 12.42 -41.83 -2.29
N PHE A 15 11.96 -41.46 -3.49
CA PHE A 15 11.53 -40.09 -3.78
C PHE A 15 10.23 -39.74 -3.06
N SER A 16 9.32 -40.70 -2.91
CA SER A 16 8.10 -40.52 -2.11
C SER A 16 8.42 -40.18 -0.65
N LYS A 17 9.40 -40.87 -0.04
CA LYS A 17 9.85 -40.61 1.34
C LYS A 17 10.43 -39.20 1.55
N LEU A 18 10.90 -38.53 0.50
CA LEU A 18 11.40 -37.15 0.54
C LEU A 18 10.32 -36.09 0.27
N GLY A 19 9.05 -36.52 0.16
CA GLY A 19 7.92 -35.61 -0.05
C GLY A 19 7.66 -35.23 -1.51
N PHE A 20 8.24 -35.94 -2.49
CA PHE A 20 7.86 -35.75 -3.90
C PHE A 20 6.48 -36.36 -4.19
N GLN A 21 5.65 -35.63 -4.95
CA GLN A 21 4.34 -36.12 -5.40
C GLN A 21 4.48 -37.06 -6.59
N ASP A 22 3.55 -38.01 -6.74
CA ASP A 22 3.55 -39.04 -7.80
C ASP A 22 3.75 -38.50 -9.22
N ALA A 23 3.11 -37.37 -9.55
CA ALA A 23 3.28 -36.73 -10.85
C ALA A 23 4.73 -36.28 -11.09
N LYS A 24 5.39 -35.76 -10.05
CA LYS A 24 6.77 -35.29 -10.12
C LYS A 24 7.77 -36.44 -10.12
N ILE A 25 7.49 -37.51 -9.36
CA ILE A 25 8.29 -38.74 -9.37
C ILE A 25 8.33 -39.33 -10.79
N LYS A 26 7.17 -39.44 -11.45
CA LYS A 26 7.10 -39.89 -12.85
C LYS A 26 7.89 -39.00 -13.81
N GLU A 27 7.94 -37.70 -13.57
CA GLU A 27 8.76 -36.77 -14.36
C GLU A 27 10.26 -37.00 -14.15
N ILE A 28 10.69 -37.16 -12.89
CA ILE A 28 12.10 -37.39 -12.52
C ILE A 28 12.60 -38.72 -13.10
N LEU A 29 11.82 -39.79 -13.00
CA LEU A 29 12.18 -41.12 -13.49
C LEU A 29 12.33 -41.18 -15.01
N LYS A 30 11.63 -40.32 -15.77
CA LYS A 30 11.86 -40.19 -17.23
C LYS A 30 13.28 -39.76 -17.55
N ASN A 31 13.94 -39.01 -16.67
CA ASN A 31 15.32 -38.58 -16.84
C ASN A 31 16.27 -39.40 -15.97
N LYS A 32 16.73 -40.54 -16.51
CA LYS A 32 17.62 -41.48 -15.82
C LYS A 32 18.86 -40.83 -15.19
N LYS A 33 19.41 -39.78 -15.82
CA LYS A 33 20.58 -39.07 -15.28
C LYS A 33 20.26 -38.24 -14.04
N VAL A 34 19.12 -37.55 -14.04
CA VAL A 34 18.64 -36.76 -12.90
C VAL A 34 18.18 -37.67 -11.77
N SER A 35 17.44 -38.73 -12.10
CA SER A 35 17.01 -39.75 -11.14
C SER A 35 18.20 -40.42 -10.45
N LYS A 36 19.26 -40.75 -11.20
CA LYS A 36 20.51 -41.27 -10.62
C LYS A 36 21.15 -40.27 -9.66
N SER A 37 21.35 -39.02 -10.08
CA SER A 37 21.92 -38.00 -9.19
C SER A 37 21.12 -37.81 -7.91
N LEU A 38 19.79 -37.78 -8.00
CA LEU A 38 18.95 -37.65 -6.82
C LEU A 38 19.08 -38.86 -5.90
N SER A 39 19.14 -40.08 -6.44
CA SER A 39 19.40 -41.30 -5.68
C SER A 39 20.78 -41.27 -4.99
N ASP A 40 21.82 -40.81 -5.68
CA ASP A 40 23.17 -40.73 -5.14
C ASP A 40 23.20 -39.75 -3.95
N PHE A 41 22.51 -38.61 -4.03
CA PHE A 41 22.41 -37.65 -2.92
C PHE A 41 21.76 -38.23 -1.67
N ILE A 42 20.71 -39.05 -1.85
CA ILE A 42 19.98 -39.71 -0.76
C ILE A 42 20.89 -40.68 -0.03
N ILE A 43 21.63 -41.50 -0.78
CA ILE A 43 22.53 -42.52 -0.25
C ILE A 43 23.71 -41.87 0.46
N GLU A 44 24.36 -40.90 -0.18
CA GLU A 44 25.56 -40.25 0.37
C GLU A 44 25.26 -39.38 1.61
N SER A 45 24.07 -38.80 1.68
CA SER A 45 23.67 -37.91 2.79
C SER A 45 22.73 -38.58 3.80
N ASN A 46 22.45 -39.88 3.62
CA ASN A 46 21.58 -40.69 4.48
C ASN A 46 20.20 -40.05 4.74
N LEU A 47 19.57 -39.54 3.68
CA LEU A 47 18.30 -38.82 3.76
C LEU A 47 17.13 -39.81 3.87
N ASN A 48 16.61 -39.99 5.08
CA ASN A 48 15.53 -40.94 5.37
C ASN A 48 14.24 -40.29 5.89
N THR A 49 14.18 -38.95 5.90
CA THR A 49 13.07 -38.18 6.45
C THR A 49 12.37 -37.34 5.40
N GLU A 50 11.09 -37.08 5.61
CA GLU A 50 10.32 -36.18 4.75
C GLU A 50 10.88 -34.76 4.85
N LEU A 51 11.16 -34.16 3.69
CA LEU A 51 11.69 -32.81 3.58
C LEU A 51 10.57 -31.84 3.20
N GLU A 52 10.71 -30.59 3.64
CA GLU A 52 9.83 -29.51 3.20
C GLU A 52 9.87 -29.37 1.67
N LYS A 53 8.72 -29.08 1.04
CA LYS A 53 8.57 -29.00 -0.42
C LYS A 53 9.62 -28.11 -1.11
N THR A 54 10.00 -27.01 -0.46
CA THR A 54 11.05 -26.07 -0.89
C THR A 54 12.42 -26.75 -0.97
N LYS A 55 12.82 -27.50 0.06
CA LYS A 55 14.09 -28.23 0.09
C LYS A 55 14.13 -29.35 -0.96
N SER A 56 13.05 -30.10 -1.12
CA SER A 56 12.94 -31.14 -2.15
C SER A 56 13.04 -30.54 -3.56
N ALA A 57 12.48 -29.35 -3.80
CA ALA A 57 12.63 -28.63 -5.05
C ALA A 57 14.08 -28.19 -5.33
N LEU A 58 14.82 -27.74 -4.30
CA LEU A 58 16.24 -27.39 -4.41
C LEU A 58 17.12 -28.61 -4.69
N LEU A 59 16.85 -29.75 -4.04
CA LEU A 59 17.56 -31.01 -4.33
C LEU A 59 17.30 -31.48 -5.77
N HIS A 60 16.07 -31.36 -6.24
CA HIS A 60 15.76 -31.63 -7.64
C HIS A 60 16.49 -30.67 -8.59
N ASN A 61 16.59 -29.37 -8.25
CA ASN A 61 17.39 -28.41 -9.01
C ASN A 61 18.86 -28.83 -9.10
N LEU A 62 19.47 -29.20 -7.96
CA LEU A 62 20.85 -29.71 -7.93
C LEU A 62 21.01 -30.96 -8.81
N ALA A 63 20.06 -31.90 -8.75
CA ALA A 63 20.10 -33.10 -9.59
C ALA A 63 20.02 -32.76 -11.08
N THR A 64 19.24 -31.73 -11.45
CA THR A 64 19.18 -31.22 -12.83
C THR A 64 20.43 -30.45 -13.27
N LEU A 65 21.24 -29.93 -12.35
CA LEU A 65 22.54 -29.33 -12.67
C LEU A 65 23.61 -30.41 -12.85
N VAL A 66 23.64 -31.40 -11.96
CA VAL A 66 24.65 -32.47 -11.94
C VAL A 66 24.45 -33.48 -13.09
N LYS A 67 23.20 -33.86 -13.41
CA LYS A 67 22.86 -34.78 -14.53
C LYS A 67 23.75 -36.03 -14.62
N GLY A 68 24.02 -36.68 -13.49
CA GLY A 68 24.81 -37.90 -13.39
C GLY A 68 26.33 -37.70 -13.50
N GLU A 69 26.84 -36.46 -13.46
CA GLU A 69 28.26 -36.18 -13.26
C GLU A 69 28.67 -36.63 -11.85
N ASN A 70 29.76 -37.39 -11.73
CA ASN A 70 30.33 -37.79 -10.44
C ASN A 70 31.33 -36.71 -10.02
N LEU A 71 30.90 -35.77 -9.18
CA LEU A 71 31.74 -34.72 -8.63
C LEU A 71 32.05 -35.00 -7.16
N PRO A 72 33.32 -34.86 -6.72
CA PRO A 72 33.66 -34.99 -5.31
C PRO A 72 32.95 -33.91 -4.49
N ASN A 73 32.71 -34.18 -3.21
CA ASN A 73 32.21 -33.21 -2.23
C ASN A 73 30.79 -32.65 -2.48
N LEU A 74 30.00 -33.25 -3.39
CA LEU A 74 28.59 -32.87 -3.61
C LEU A 74 27.73 -32.93 -2.34
N LYS A 75 28.10 -33.81 -1.41
CA LYS A 75 27.50 -33.91 -0.08
C LYS A 75 27.41 -32.56 0.64
N PHE A 76 28.37 -31.65 0.47
CA PHE A 76 28.34 -30.33 1.11
C PHE A 76 27.12 -29.50 0.68
N ILE A 77 26.77 -29.53 -0.62
CA ILE A 77 25.60 -28.82 -1.13
C ILE A 77 24.32 -29.46 -0.61
N VAL A 78 24.26 -30.79 -0.59
CA VAL A 78 23.09 -31.54 -0.10
C VAL A 78 22.86 -31.24 1.39
N ASP A 79 23.90 -31.31 2.21
CA ASP A 79 23.84 -31.01 3.64
C ASP A 79 23.42 -29.55 3.88
N ASP A 80 23.93 -28.59 3.12
CA ASP A 80 23.57 -27.18 3.27
C ASP A 80 22.13 -26.86 2.81
N ILE A 81 21.58 -27.58 1.82
CA ILE A 81 20.15 -27.50 1.46
C ILE A 81 19.29 -28.07 2.58
N VAL A 82 19.64 -29.25 3.10
CA VAL A 82 18.87 -29.94 4.15
C VAL A 82 18.87 -29.15 5.46
N ASN A 83 20.01 -28.57 5.83
CA ASN A 83 20.17 -27.72 7.00
C ASN A 83 19.59 -26.30 6.81
N GLY A 84 19.09 -25.96 5.62
CA GLY A 84 18.44 -24.66 5.36
C GLY A 84 19.41 -23.48 5.26
N LYS A 85 20.67 -23.73 4.91
CA LYS A 85 21.66 -22.69 4.61
C LYS A 85 21.56 -22.19 3.17
N LEU A 86 21.35 -23.11 2.23
CA LEU A 86 21.06 -22.81 0.82
C LEU A 86 19.55 -22.74 0.64
N LEU A 87 19.04 -21.56 0.31
CA LEU A 87 17.60 -21.26 0.29
C LEU A 87 17.04 -21.05 -1.12
N THR A 88 17.91 -20.81 -2.12
CA THR A 88 17.47 -20.46 -3.47
C THR A 88 18.21 -21.25 -4.56
N ASN A 89 17.56 -21.42 -5.71
CA ASN A 89 18.17 -22.06 -6.89
C ASN A 89 19.47 -21.36 -7.34
N LEU A 90 19.58 -20.04 -7.13
CA LEU A 90 20.78 -19.28 -7.47
C LEU A 90 21.96 -19.69 -6.58
N GLN A 91 21.74 -19.77 -5.27
CA GLN A 91 22.78 -20.19 -4.32
C GLN A 91 23.22 -21.63 -4.60
N VAL A 92 22.28 -22.54 -4.88
CA VAL A 92 22.58 -23.93 -5.29
C VAL A 92 23.39 -23.97 -6.59
N GLY A 93 23.04 -23.13 -7.57
CA GLY A 93 23.78 -23.03 -8.83
C GLY A 93 25.21 -22.52 -8.66
N GLU A 94 25.44 -21.52 -7.81
CA GLU A 94 26.77 -21.00 -7.52
C GLU A 94 27.61 -21.99 -6.69
N ALA A 95 27.00 -22.68 -5.73
CA ALA A 95 27.65 -23.77 -4.99
C ALA A 95 28.08 -24.91 -5.93
N TYR A 96 27.22 -25.30 -6.88
CA TYR A 96 27.56 -26.30 -7.90
C TYR A 96 28.73 -25.84 -8.79
N LYS A 97 28.74 -24.58 -9.24
CA LYS A 97 29.86 -24.03 -10.03
C LYS A 97 31.18 -24.04 -9.26
N TYR A 98 31.14 -23.73 -7.96
CA TYR A 98 32.30 -23.78 -7.09
C TYR A 98 32.88 -25.19 -7.03
N ILE A 99 32.04 -26.20 -6.72
CA ILE A 99 32.46 -27.60 -6.65
C ILE A 99 32.97 -28.10 -8.01
N LYS A 100 32.29 -27.73 -9.11
CA LYS A 100 32.72 -28.11 -10.46
C LYS A 100 34.09 -27.55 -10.82
N SER A 101 34.44 -26.37 -10.33
CA SER A 101 35.70 -25.69 -10.64
C SER A 101 36.87 -26.18 -9.78
N ASN A 102 36.61 -26.52 -8.51
CA ASN A 102 37.65 -26.86 -7.53
C ASN A 102 37.79 -28.36 -7.27
N GLY A 103 36.82 -29.19 -7.69
CA GLY A 103 36.90 -30.64 -7.59
C GLY A 103 37.19 -31.11 -6.16
N SER A 104 38.21 -31.97 -6.01
CA SER A 104 38.58 -32.56 -4.72
C SER A 104 39.10 -31.56 -3.69
N ASP A 105 39.59 -30.40 -4.11
CA ASP A 105 40.10 -29.34 -3.23
C ASP A 105 38.98 -28.43 -2.69
N SER A 106 37.72 -28.72 -3.06
CA SER A 106 36.56 -27.99 -2.54
C SER A 106 36.44 -28.16 -1.02
N ASN A 107 36.41 -27.05 -0.29
CA ASN A 107 36.08 -27.01 1.12
C ASN A 107 34.73 -26.31 1.37
N ILE A 108 34.10 -26.64 2.49
CA ILE A 108 32.75 -26.15 2.82
C ILE A 108 32.70 -24.64 3.04
N LYS A 109 33.71 -24.04 3.72
CA LYS A 109 33.71 -22.61 4.05
C LYS A 109 33.78 -21.72 2.82
N ASP A 110 34.64 -22.07 1.88
CA ASP A 110 34.80 -21.30 0.64
C ASP A 110 33.61 -21.51 -0.31
N MET A 111 32.99 -22.70 -0.28
CA MET A 111 31.72 -22.94 -0.99
C MET A 111 30.59 -22.09 -0.40
N GLU A 112 30.43 -22.07 0.93
CA GLU A 112 29.44 -21.25 1.63
C GLU A 112 29.63 -19.75 1.28
N ALA A 113 30.88 -19.27 1.29
CA ALA A 113 31.20 -17.90 0.89
C ALA A 113 30.88 -17.62 -0.58
N ALA A 114 31.24 -18.51 -1.50
CA ALA A 114 30.99 -18.35 -2.93
C ALA A 114 29.49 -18.40 -3.30
N SER A 115 28.72 -19.19 -2.55
CA SER A 115 27.28 -19.40 -2.75
C SER A 115 26.40 -18.43 -1.95
N GLY A 116 26.99 -17.51 -1.18
CA GLY A 116 26.25 -16.50 -0.43
C GLY A 116 25.44 -17.07 0.73
N VAL A 117 25.92 -18.15 1.35
CA VAL A 117 25.34 -18.68 2.59
C VAL A 117 25.48 -17.64 3.70
N GLY A 118 24.39 -17.41 4.44
CA GLY A 118 24.31 -16.38 5.49
C GLY A 118 24.06 -14.96 4.98
N ILE A 119 24.06 -14.72 3.67
CA ILE A 119 23.69 -13.43 3.10
C ILE A 119 22.17 -13.40 2.92
N VAL A 120 21.49 -12.69 3.83
CA VAL A 120 20.06 -12.44 3.74
C VAL A 120 19.86 -11.00 3.30
N ILE A 121 19.38 -10.80 2.07
CA ILE A 121 18.99 -9.46 1.60
C ILE A 121 17.56 -9.20 2.03
N THR A 122 17.38 -8.25 2.94
CA THR A 122 16.05 -7.85 3.42
C THR A 122 15.35 -6.92 2.42
N PRO A 123 14.00 -6.82 2.45
CA PRO A 123 13.28 -5.85 1.65
C PRO A 123 13.76 -4.41 1.86
N GLU A 124 14.19 -4.07 3.07
CA GLU A 124 14.74 -2.75 3.41
C GLU A 124 16.05 -2.48 2.66
N MET A 125 16.97 -3.45 2.62
CA MET A 125 18.24 -3.33 1.88
C MET A 125 18.00 -3.16 0.37
N VAL A 126 17.03 -3.90 -0.20
CA VAL A 126 16.63 -3.72 -1.60
C VAL A 126 16.10 -2.30 -1.81
N ASN A 127 15.22 -1.81 -0.92
CA ASN A 127 14.69 -0.46 -1.04
C ASN A 127 15.79 0.62 -0.97
N GLU A 128 16.75 0.51 -0.05
CA GLU A 128 17.84 1.48 0.10
C GLU A 128 18.75 1.51 -1.13
N GLU A 129 19.14 0.34 -1.64
CA GLU A 129 20.03 0.26 -2.80
C GLU A 129 19.33 0.70 -4.09
N VAL A 130 18.04 0.39 -4.25
CA VAL A 130 17.21 0.92 -5.34
C VAL A 130 17.08 2.44 -5.25
N ALA A 131 16.90 2.99 -4.04
CA ALA A 131 16.79 4.44 -3.84
C ALA A 131 18.10 5.15 -4.17
N LYS A 132 19.22 4.56 -3.78
CA LYS A 132 20.55 5.05 -4.14
C LYS A 132 20.74 5.07 -5.65
N TYR A 133 20.45 3.96 -6.34
CA TYR A 133 20.57 3.89 -7.79
C TYR A 133 19.66 4.91 -8.51
N ILE A 134 18.41 5.05 -8.05
CA ILE A 134 17.48 6.05 -8.61
C ILE A 134 18.00 7.47 -8.38
N ASN A 135 18.54 7.77 -7.20
CA ASN A 135 19.08 9.08 -6.89
C ASN A 135 20.33 9.40 -7.74
N ASP A 136 21.22 8.43 -7.93
CA ASP A 136 22.42 8.58 -8.76
C ASP A 136 22.09 8.81 -10.25
N ASN A 137 20.93 8.33 -10.70
CA ASN A 137 20.43 8.48 -12.07
C ASN A 137 19.30 9.51 -12.19
N LYS A 138 19.07 10.32 -11.14
CA LYS A 138 17.88 11.18 -11.02
C LYS A 138 17.68 12.10 -12.23
N SER A 139 18.73 12.77 -12.69
CA SER A 139 18.65 13.69 -13.83
C SER A 139 18.23 13.00 -15.13
N HIS A 140 18.67 11.76 -15.35
CA HIS A 140 18.27 10.98 -16.53
C HIS A 140 16.81 10.50 -16.40
N ILE A 141 16.41 10.08 -15.21
CA ILE A 141 15.05 9.61 -14.93
C ILE A 141 14.03 10.75 -15.05
N GLU A 142 14.35 11.96 -14.59
CA GLU A 142 13.48 13.13 -14.75
C GLU A 142 13.31 13.55 -16.22
N GLN A 143 14.33 13.36 -17.06
CA GLN A 143 14.29 13.67 -18.49
C GLN A 143 13.51 12.63 -19.32
N GLU A 144 13.81 11.34 -19.14
CA GLU A 144 13.19 10.24 -19.90
C GLU A 144 11.89 9.71 -19.28
N ARG A 145 11.59 10.10 -18.04
CA ARG A 145 10.43 9.69 -17.25
C ARG A 145 10.19 8.18 -17.29
N TYR A 146 8.99 7.74 -17.67
CA TYR A 146 8.63 6.32 -17.68
C TYR A 146 9.25 5.53 -18.84
N LYS A 147 9.93 6.18 -19.81
CA LYS A 147 10.56 5.48 -20.93
C LYS A 147 11.82 4.72 -20.52
N CYS A 148 12.57 5.21 -19.54
CA CYS A 148 13.80 4.58 -19.08
C CYS A 148 13.56 3.41 -18.10
N VAL A 149 12.33 3.21 -17.60
CA VAL A 149 11.98 2.22 -16.57
C VAL A 149 12.36 0.78 -16.94
N PRO A 150 12.13 0.28 -18.17
CA PRO A 150 12.55 -1.08 -18.54
C PRO A 150 14.08 -1.27 -18.47
N GLY A 151 14.86 -0.26 -18.87
CA GLY A 151 16.32 -0.29 -18.79
C GLY A 151 16.82 -0.19 -17.35
N LEU A 152 16.21 0.70 -16.57
CA LEU A 152 16.50 0.87 -15.15
C LEU A 152 16.21 -0.41 -14.36
N PHE A 153 15.11 -1.09 -14.65
CA PHE A 153 14.78 -2.38 -14.06
C PHE A 153 15.86 -3.44 -14.33
N ALA A 154 16.33 -3.53 -15.58
CA ALA A 154 17.39 -4.46 -15.94
C ALA A 154 18.72 -4.15 -15.22
N ASN A 155 19.09 -2.87 -15.14
CA ASN A 155 20.33 -2.45 -14.49
C ASN A 155 20.30 -2.72 -12.97
N ILE A 156 19.22 -2.34 -12.31
CA ILE A 156 19.06 -2.54 -10.85
C ILE A 156 19.08 -4.02 -10.49
N LYS A 157 18.37 -4.86 -11.27
CA LYS A 157 18.35 -6.30 -11.05
C LYS A 157 19.75 -6.94 -11.17
N ASN A 158 20.63 -6.34 -11.95
CA ASN A 158 21.99 -6.82 -12.18
C ASN A 158 23.03 -6.20 -11.24
N LEU A 159 22.62 -5.40 -10.24
CA LEU A 159 23.55 -4.82 -9.27
C LEU A 159 24.22 -5.93 -8.44
N PRO A 160 25.56 -5.89 -8.28
CA PRO A 160 26.28 -6.89 -7.49
C PRO A 160 25.81 -6.98 -6.04
N SER A 161 25.45 -5.83 -5.45
CA SER A 161 24.91 -5.71 -4.08
C SER A 161 23.58 -6.44 -3.90
N LEU A 162 22.80 -6.62 -4.98
CA LEU A 162 21.47 -7.25 -4.97
C LEU A 162 21.46 -8.66 -5.59
N LYS A 163 22.64 -9.26 -5.87
CA LYS A 163 22.78 -10.59 -6.48
C LYS A 163 21.90 -11.65 -5.81
N TRP A 164 21.79 -11.61 -4.49
CA TRP A 164 21.08 -12.62 -3.69
C TRP A 164 19.63 -12.22 -3.34
N ALA A 165 19.13 -11.11 -3.88
CA ALA A 165 17.79 -10.63 -3.58
C ALA A 165 16.72 -11.44 -4.34
N SER A 166 15.55 -11.62 -3.71
CA SER A 166 14.43 -12.30 -4.36
C SER A 166 13.94 -11.51 -5.58
N PRO A 167 13.77 -12.15 -6.76
CA PRO A 167 13.22 -11.51 -7.96
C PRO A 167 11.86 -10.81 -7.75
N SER A 168 11.06 -11.30 -6.80
CA SER A 168 9.74 -10.73 -6.47
C SER A 168 9.80 -9.34 -5.84
N LEU A 169 10.95 -8.95 -5.26
CA LEU A 169 11.08 -7.67 -4.55
C LEU A 169 11.36 -6.51 -5.51
N PHE A 170 12.01 -6.75 -6.64
CA PHE A 170 12.48 -5.68 -7.52
C PHE A 170 11.35 -4.87 -8.15
N LYS A 171 10.38 -5.53 -8.78
CA LYS A 171 9.32 -4.83 -9.54
C LYS A 171 8.47 -3.92 -8.65
N PRO A 172 7.93 -4.41 -7.51
CA PRO A 172 7.15 -3.56 -6.60
C PRO A 172 7.98 -2.39 -6.04
N THR A 173 9.24 -2.63 -5.67
CA THR A 173 10.11 -1.59 -5.10
C THR A 173 10.47 -0.52 -6.11
N ILE A 174 10.85 -0.89 -7.33
CA ILE A 174 11.22 0.06 -8.39
C ILE A 174 9.99 0.86 -8.83
N ASP A 175 8.86 0.20 -9.07
CA ASP A 175 7.62 0.86 -9.49
C ASP A 175 7.18 1.88 -8.42
N LYS A 176 7.29 1.53 -7.13
CA LYS A 176 6.97 2.43 -5.99
C LYS A 176 7.86 3.68 -5.96
N GLN A 177 9.18 3.51 -6.06
CA GLN A 177 10.12 4.64 -5.95
C GLN A 177 10.10 5.54 -7.18
N ILE A 178 9.89 4.97 -8.37
CA ILE A 178 9.72 5.76 -9.59
C ILE A 178 8.42 6.55 -9.54
N LEU A 179 7.33 5.97 -9.02
CA LEU A 179 6.07 6.69 -8.80
C LEU A 179 6.25 7.84 -7.80
N GLU A 180 7.01 7.61 -6.72
CA GLU A 180 7.34 8.64 -5.73
C GLU A 180 8.16 9.81 -6.34
N LEU A 181 9.08 9.50 -7.27
CA LEU A 181 9.92 10.51 -7.92
C LEU A 181 9.20 11.27 -9.05
N LEU A 182 8.46 10.58 -9.92
CA LEU A 182 7.93 11.14 -11.17
C LEU A 182 6.44 11.54 -11.10
N GLY A 183 5.72 11.08 -10.08
CA GLY A 183 4.26 11.15 -10.02
C GLY A 183 3.58 10.20 -11.03
N PRO A 184 2.24 10.18 -11.09
CA PRO A 184 1.51 9.32 -12.02
C PRO A 184 1.85 9.61 -13.49
N LYS A 185 1.65 8.60 -14.35
CA LYS A 185 1.82 8.76 -15.79
C LYS A 185 0.84 9.79 -16.34
N ASP A 186 1.33 10.71 -17.14
CA ASP A 186 0.52 11.74 -17.79
C ASP A 186 0.77 11.79 -19.31
N GLU A 187 0.27 12.85 -19.95
CA GLU A 187 0.36 13.05 -21.40
C GLU A 187 1.81 13.02 -21.93
N ARG A 188 2.81 13.33 -21.09
CA ARG A 188 4.24 13.30 -21.44
C ARG A 188 4.79 11.88 -21.61
N ASP A 189 4.11 10.89 -21.02
CA ASP A 189 4.50 9.48 -21.01
C ASP A 189 3.81 8.65 -22.10
N ILE A 190 2.93 9.28 -22.90
CA ILE A 190 2.22 8.63 -24.01
C ILE A 190 3.18 8.45 -25.19
N ILE A 191 3.54 7.20 -25.47
CA ILE A 191 4.28 6.84 -26.69
C ILE A 191 3.34 7.07 -27.90
N LYS A 192 3.60 8.12 -28.69
CA LYS A 192 3.02 8.27 -30.03
C LYS A 192 3.50 7.12 -30.89
N LYS A 193 2.74 6.03 -30.96
CA LYS A 193 2.93 4.99 -31.98
C LYS A 193 2.63 5.60 -33.35
N GLU A 194 3.66 5.77 -34.18
CA GLU A 194 3.47 6.04 -35.60
C GLU A 194 2.61 4.93 -36.23
N LYS A 195 1.49 5.35 -36.82
CA LYS A 195 0.53 4.46 -37.50
C LYS A 195 1.19 3.84 -38.74
N LYS A 196 1.42 2.53 -38.74
CA LYS A 196 1.45 1.74 -39.98
C LYS A 196 0.04 1.26 -40.34
N LYS A 197 -0.35 1.55 -41.59
CA LYS A 197 -1.67 1.33 -42.22
C LYS A 197 -2.11 -0.15 -42.23
N PRO A 198 -3.43 -0.42 -42.35
CA PRO A 198 -4.01 -1.74 -42.16
C PRO A 198 -4.00 -2.58 -43.45
N ALA A 199 -3.82 -3.88 -43.32
CA ALA A 199 -4.18 -4.87 -44.34
C ALA A 199 -5.21 -5.83 -43.76
N LYS A 200 -6.32 -6.00 -44.50
CA LYS A 200 -7.46 -6.88 -44.23
C LYS A 200 -7.05 -8.36 -44.29
N SER A 201 -7.67 -9.19 -43.46
CA SER A 201 -8.19 -10.49 -43.91
C SER A 201 -9.21 -11.04 -42.93
N ASP A 202 -10.23 -11.64 -43.52
CA ASP A 202 -11.43 -12.21 -42.94
C ASP A 202 -11.23 -13.30 -41.88
N SER A 203 -12.32 -13.48 -41.11
CA SER A 203 -12.99 -14.77 -40.87
C SER A 203 -13.09 -15.25 -39.41
N LYS A 204 -14.37 -15.49 -39.07
CA LYS A 204 -14.94 -16.53 -38.19
C LYS A 204 -14.69 -16.41 -36.67
N LYS A 205 -15.76 -15.95 -36.02
CA LYS A 205 -16.24 -16.49 -34.74
C LYS A 205 -16.29 -18.03 -34.83
N GLN A 206 -15.59 -18.69 -33.91
CA GLN A 206 -15.97 -20.00 -33.42
C GLN A 206 -15.79 -19.99 -31.92
N ASP A 207 -16.92 -20.10 -31.23
CA ASP A 207 -17.00 -20.52 -29.85
C ASP A 207 -16.25 -21.84 -29.68
N ASN A 208 -15.43 -21.93 -28.63
CA ASN A 208 -15.16 -23.18 -27.96
C ASN A 208 -14.94 -22.89 -26.47
N ASN A 209 -16.05 -22.91 -25.75
CA ASN A 209 -16.07 -23.29 -24.34
C ASN A 209 -15.43 -24.67 -24.21
N ASN A 210 -14.31 -24.75 -23.48
CA ASN A 210 -14.04 -25.75 -22.44
C ASN A 210 -12.55 -25.72 -22.11
N ASN A 211 -12.21 -25.09 -20.98
CA ASN A 211 -11.22 -25.63 -20.07
C ASN A 211 -11.45 -25.05 -18.69
N THR A 212 -12.10 -25.86 -17.87
CA THR A 212 -12.11 -25.79 -16.40
C THR A 212 -10.68 -25.71 -15.90
N SER A 213 -10.20 -24.50 -15.66
CA SER A 213 -9.05 -24.26 -14.79
C SER A 213 -9.50 -24.55 -13.36
N GLU A 214 -8.99 -25.65 -12.79
CA GLU A 214 -9.01 -25.89 -11.36
C GLU A 214 -8.56 -24.62 -10.64
N LYS A 215 -9.49 -23.99 -9.93
CA LYS A 215 -9.21 -22.91 -8.99
C LYS A 215 -8.25 -23.45 -7.94
N THR A 216 -6.98 -23.12 -8.09
CA THR A 216 -6.04 -23.17 -6.97
C THR A 216 -6.66 -22.31 -5.87
N LYS A 217 -6.97 -22.93 -4.72
CA LYS A 217 -7.47 -22.20 -3.55
C LYS A 217 -6.51 -21.02 -3.28
N PRO A 218 -7.00 -19.79 -3.05
CA PRO A 218 -6.15 -18.70 -2.61
C PRO A 218 -5.39 -19.18 -1.36
N GLU A 219 -4.08 -18.93 -1.30
CA GLU A 219 -3.33 -19.08 -0.04
C GLU A 219 -4.11 -18.35 1.05
N GLU A 220 -4.63 -19.09 2.04
CA GLU A 220 -5.33 -18.49 3.17
C GLU A 220 -4.31 -17.62 3.91
N LYS A 221 -4.49 -16.30 3.82
CA LYS A 221 -3.69 -15.35 4.61
C LYS A 221 -3.81 -15.77 6.08
N PRO A 222 -2.71 -15.80 6.84
CA PRO A 222 -2.73 -16.24 8.23
C PRO A 222 -3.73 -15.40 9.03
N ARG A 223 -4.50 -16.06 9.90
CA ARG A 223 -5.50 -15.39 10.74
C ARG A 223 -4.84 -14.27 11.54
N SER A 224 -5.39 -13.07 11.38
CA SER A 224 -4.98 -11.86 12.09
C SER A 224 -6.15 -10.89 12.13
N MET A 225 -6.03 -9.85 12.97
CA MET A 225 -7.02 -8.77 13.02
C MET A 225 -7.27 -8.08 11.67
N PHE A 226 -6.40 -8.25 10.68
CA PHE A 226 -6.52 -7.65 9.34
C PHE A 226 -7.23 -8.54 8.33
N SER A 227 -7.37 -9.85 8.61
CA SER A 227 -7.98 -10.83 7.70
C SER A 227 -9.38 -11.26 8.14
N GLU A 228 -9.82 -10.89 9.34
CA GLU A 228 -11.10 -11.29 9.92
C GLU A 228 -11.78 -10.12 10.65
N GLY A 229 -13.06 -10.30 11.01
CA GLY A 229 -13.87 -9.27 11.67
C GLY A 229 -14.01 -8.00 10.84
N PHE A 230 -14.14 -6.85 11.51
CA PHE A 230 -14.36 -5.55 10.86
C PHE A 230 -13.38 -5.27 9.71
N LEU A 231 -12.07 -5.50 9.90
CA LEU A 231 -11.08 -5.19 8.87
C LEU A 231 -11.06 -6.22 7.73
N GLY A 232 -11.35 -7.49 8.03
CA GLY A 232 -11.44 -8.55 7.02
C GLY A 232 -12.65 -8.41 6.09
N GLU A 233 -13.71 -7.77 6.57
CA GLU A 233 -14.97 -7.55 5.83
C GLU A 233 -15.00 -6.26 5.01
N LEU A 234 -13.95 -5.43 5.10
CA LEU A 234 -13.84 -4.19 4.31
C LEU A 234 -13.81 -4.48 2.81
N HIS A 235 -14.34 -3.53 2.03
CA HIS A 235 -14.34 -3.59 0.58
C HIS A 235 -12.92 -3.63 0.01
N LYS A 236 -12.79 -4.06 -1.25
CA LYS A 236 -11.53 -3.93 -1.99
C LYS A 236 -11.32 -2.47 -2.40
N ALA A 237 -10.07 -2.04 -2.53
CA ALA A 237 -9.73 -0.65 -2.87
C ALA A 237 -10.32 -0.16 -4.21
N ASP A 238 -10.58 -1.08 -5.15
CA ASP A 238 -11.20 -0.84 -6.47
C ASP A 238 -12.72 -1.03 -6.48
N ALA A 239 -13.33 -1.29 -5.32
CA ALA A 239 -14.77 -1.57 -5.19
C ALA A 239 -15.48 -0.56 -4.26
N VAL A 240 -14.92 0.64 -4.10
CA VAL A 240 -15.54 1.73 -3.32
C VAL A 240 -16.81 2.18 -4.05
N PRO A 241 -18.01 2.17 -3.40
CA PRO A 241 -19.21 2.69 -4.01
C PRO A 241 -19.05 4.17 -4.37
N GLN A 242 -19.36 4.53 -5.62
CA GLN A 242 -19.30 5.90 -6.12
C GLN A 242 -20.63 6.28 -6.75
N MET A 243 -21.06 7.52 -6.52
CA MET A 243 -22.21 8.10 -7.22
C MET A 243 -21.92 8.28 -8.71
N TYR A 244 -20.65 8.56 -9.04
CA TYR A 244 -20.15 8.81 -10.39
C TYR A 244 -19.09 7.74 -10.73
N PRO A 245 -19.42 6.70 -11.51
CA PRO A 245 -18.53 5.56 -11.77
C PRO A 245 -17.17 5.95 -12.37
N GLU A 246 -17.12 7.00 -13.17
CA GLU A 246 -15.90 7.52 -13.79
C GLU A 246 -14.84 7.98 -12.77
N LEU A 247 -15.26 8.38 -11.57
CA LEU A 247 -14.35 8.76 -10.49
C LEU A 247 -13.62 7.53 -9.94
N LEU A 248 -14.30 6.38 -9.85
CA LEU A 248 -13.68 5.12 -9.42
C LEU A 248 -12.65 4.65 -10.44
N GLU A 249 -12.96 4.75 -11.74
CA GLU A 249 -12.02 4.38 -12.81
C GLU A 249 -10.77 5.27 -12.77
N LYS A 250 -10.95 6.59 -12.64
CA LYS A 250 -9.85 7.55 -12.51
C LYS A 250 -8.99 7.22 -11.30
N ARG A 251 -9.60 7.09 -10.12
CA ARG A 251 -8.88 6.73 -8.88
C ARG A 251 -8.12 5.41 -9.04
N THR A 252 -8.77 4.38 -9.58
CA THR A 252 -8.14 3.05 -9.74
C THR A 252 -6.93 3.13 -10.65
N LYS A 253 -6.98 3.96 -11.69
CA LYS A 253 -5.84 4.25 -12.57
C LYS A 253 -4.73 5.00 -11.86
N ASP A 254 -5.06 6.06 -11.12
CA ASP A 254 -4.09 6.94 -10.46
C ASP A 254 -3.39 6.24 -9.27
N THR A 255 -4.11 5.36 -8.56
CA THR A 255 -3.61 4.60 -7.41
C THR A 255 -3.18 3.17 -7.75
N ASN A 256 -3.33 2.75 -9.01
CA ASN A 256 -3.09 1.38 -9.46
C ASN A 256 -3.83 0.32 -8.60
N GLY A 257 -5.02 0.65 -8.11
CA GLY A 257 -5.85 -0.22 -7.25
C GLY A 257 -5.30 -0.46 -5.85
N GLN A 258 -4.33 0.33 -5.38
CA GLN A 258 -3.69 0.15 -4.09
C GLN A 258 -4.55 0.68 -2.92
N VAL A 259 -4.41 0.07 -1.74
CA VAL A 259 -5.01 0.55 -0.49
C VAL A 259 -4.32 1.82 -0.01
N TYR A 260 -5.12 2.86 0.22
CA TYR A 260 -4.74 4.14 0.81
C TYR A 260 -5.55 4.36 2.10
N THR A 261 -4.86 4.55 3.22
CA THR A 261 -5.41 4.93 4.53
C THR A 261 -4.75 6.21 5.04
N ARG A 262 -5.28 6.79 6.13
CA ARG A 262 -4.60 7.88 6.85
C ARG A 262 -4.83 7.82 8.34
N PHE A 263 -3.81 8.18 9.10
CA PHE A 263 -3.92 8.49 10.52
C PHE A 263 -3.85 10.02 10.69
N PRO A 264 -4.97 10.68 11.06
CA PRO A 264 -5.02 12.13 11.09
C PRO A 264 -5.09 12.74 12.51
N PRO A 265 -4.01 12.76 13.30
CA PRO A 265 -4.03 13.30 14.66
C PRO A 265 -4.00 14.84 14.66
N GLU A 266 -4.68 15.44 15.63
CA GLU A 266 -4.50 16.85 15.97
C GLU A 266 -3.15 17.07 16.68
N PRO A 267 -2.32 18.05 16.27
CA PRO A 267 -1.00 18.30 16.85
C PRO A 267 -1.06 19.21 18.10
N ASN A 268 -2.04 18.98 18.98
CA ASN A 268 -2.30 19.79 20.18
C ASN A 268 -2.13 19.05 21.51
N GLY A 269 -1.72 17.78 21.46
CA GLY A 269 -1.59 16.94 22.64
C GLY A 269 -0.70 15.72 22.42
N TYR A 270 -0.32 15.09 23.53
CA TYR A 270 0.39 13.81 23.48
C TYR A 270 -0.56 12.67 23.17
N LEU A 271 -0.13 11.75 22.31
CA LEU A 271 -0.87 10.53 22.03
C LEU A 271 -0.94 9.65 23.30
N HIS A 272 -2.17 9.34 23.74
CA HIS A 272 -2.41 8.31 24.76
C HIS A 272 -2.63 6.91 24.16
N ILE A 273 -2.76 5.88 25.01
CA ILE A 273 -2.91 4.48 24.59
C ILE A 273 -4.06 4.22 23.60
N GLY A 274 -5.18 4.93 23.69
CA GLY A 274 -6.27 4.84 22.70
C GLY A 274 -5.83 5.06 21.25
N HIS A 275 -4.84 5.94 21.02
CA HIS A 275 -4.29 6.19 19.68
C HIS A 275 -3.49 5.00 19.13
N SER A 276 -3.00 4.09 19.98
CA SER A 276 -2.29 2.88 19.50
C SER A 276 -3.19 2.02 18.61
N LYS A 277 -4.49 1.91 18.93
CA LYS A 277 -5.48 1.23 18.08
C LYS A 277 -5.64 1.94 16.75
N ALA A 278 -5.78 3.27 16.75
CA ALA A 278 -5.92 4.05 15.52
C ALA A 278 -4.69 3.94 14.60
N ILE A 279 -3.49 3.96 15.19
CA ILE A 279 -2.22 3.76 14.47
C ILE A 279 -2.17 2.35 13.89
N MET A 280 -2.35 1.32 14.72
CA MET A 280 -2.29 -0.09 14.30
C MET A 280 -3.32 -0.39 13.20
N VAL A 281 -4.55 0.13 13.33
CA VAL A 281 -5.60 -0.06 12.34
C VAL A 281 -5.23 0.62 11.03
N ASN A 282 -4.90 1.91 11.02
CA ASN A 282 -4.66 2.63 9.76
C ASN A 282 -3.36 2.20 9.07
N PHE A 283 -2.23 2.18 9.80
CA PHE A 283 -0.94 1.80 9.23
C PHE A 283 -0.85 0.29 9.00
N GLY A 284 -1.34 -0.52 9.93
CA GLY A 284 -1.31 -1.97 9.82
C GLY A 284 -2.20 -2.49 8.69
N TYR A 285 -3.40 -1.93 8.51
CA TYR A 285 -4.28 -2.32 7.41
C TYR A 285 -3.69 -2.00 6.03
N ALA A 286 -3.07 -0.82 5.89
CA ALA A 286 -2.31 -0.49 4.69
C ALA A 286 -1.14 -1.48 4.49
N LYS A 287 -0.31 -1.70 5.51
CA LYS A 287 0.84 -2.63 5.42
C LYS A 287 0.41 -4.05 5.03
N PHE A 288 -0.66 -4.57 5.62
CA PHE A 288 -1.19 -5.91 5.37
C PHE A 288 -1.72 -6.09 3.94
N ASN A 289 -2.26 -5.02 3.35
CA ASN A 289 -2.81 -5.02 1.99
C ASN A 289 -1.85 -4.40 0.95
N ASN A 290 -0.54 -4.35 1.25
CA ASN A 290 0.48 -3.79 0.38
C ASN A 290 0.16 -2.34 -0.08
N GLY A 291 -0.51 -1.59 0.80
CA GLY A 291 -0.94 -0.21 0.61
C GLY A 291 -0.01 0.82 1.22
N VAL A 292 -0.52 2.05 1.29
CA VAL A 292 0.14 3.21 1.88
C VAL A 292 -0.75 3.88 2.93
N CYS A 293 -0.12 4.47 3.93
CA CYS A 293 -0.81 5.22 4.98
C CYS A 293 -0.18 6.61 5.12
N TYR A 294 -1.01 7.64 5.02
CA TYR A 294 -0.62 9.03 5.32
C TYR A 294 -0.56 9.24 6.84
N LEU A 295 0.43 10.01 7.29
CA LEU A 295 0.33 10.72 8.56
C LEU A 295 -0.09 12.15 8.23
N ARG A 296 -1.37 12.47 8.45
CA ARG A 296 -1.91 13.79 8.14
C ARG A 296 -2.11 14.58 9.42
N TYR A 297 -1.31 15.60 9.69
CA TYR A 297 -1.60 16.44 10.85
C TYR A 297 -2.88 17.24 10.59
N ASP A 298 -3.86 17.09 11.48
CA ASP A 298 -5.05 17.92 11.45
C ASP A 298 -4.75 19.27 12.12
N ASP A 299 -4.21 20.17 11.31
CA ASP A 299 -3.86 21.54 11.68
C ASP A 299 -4.96 22.54 11.26
N THR A 300 -6.23 22.12 11.27
CA THR A 300 -7.34 23.04 10.92
C THR A 300 -7.58 24.13 11.98
N ASN A 301 -6.99 24.00 13.17
CA ASN A 301 -7.14 24.95 14.27
C ASN A 301 -5.83 25.68 14.61
N PRO A 302 -5.68 26.97 14.24
CA PRO A 302 -4.42 27.71 14.37
C PRO A 302 -3.94 27.95 15.82
N GLU A 303 -4.79 27.83 16.83
CA GLU A 303 -4.44 28.16 18.23
C GLU A 303 -3.81 27.02 19.02
N ALA A 304 -3.88 25.79 18.51
CA ALA A 304 -3.68 24.59 19.34
C ALA A 304 -2.29 23.94 19.19
N GLU A 305 -1.36 24.53 18.44
CA GLU A 305 -0.22 23.78 17.90
C GLU A 305 1.11 24.17 18.53
N GLU A 306 1.85 23.16 18.99
CA GLU A 306 3.25 23.31 19.42
C GLU A 306 4.13 22.29 18.70
N ASP A 307 5.29 22.72 18.20
CA ASP A 307 6.26 21.87 17.46
C ASP A 307 6.59 20.56 18.19
N ARG A 308 6.59 20.57 19.53
CA ARG A 308 6.82 19.38 20.36
C ARG A 308 5.83 18.25 20.09
N TYR A 309 4.56 18.57 19.80
CA TYR A 309 3.53 17.56 19.57
C TYR A 309 3.70 16.89 18.22
N PHE A 310 4.07 17.63 17.18
CA PHE A 310 4.40 17.05 15.87
C PHE A 310 5.52 16.00 15.98
N VAL A 311 6.61 16.37 16.65
CA VAL A 311 7.77 15.48 16.87
C VAL A 311 7.36 14.25 17.69
N SER A 312 6.61 14.45 18.78
CA SER A 312 6.16 13.35 19.64
C SER A 312 5.24 12.37 18.90
N ILE A 313 4.28 12.87 18.12
CA ILE A 313 3.36 12.05 17.32
C ILE A 313 4.14 11.18 16.33
N LEU A 314 5.05 11.78 15.57
CA LEU A 314 5.86 11.05 14.60
C LEU A 314 6.78 10.01 15.29
N SER A 315 7.35 10.37 16.43
CA SER A 315 8.14 9.46 17.26
C SER A 315 7.33 8.24 17.68
N MET A 316 6.09 8.42 18.14
CA MET A 316 5.21 7.31 18.55
C MET A 316 4.81 6.40 17.40
N VAL A 317 4.52 6.96 16.23
CA VAL A 317 4.24 6.17 15.01
C VAL A 317 5.46 5.31 14.65
N LYS A 318 6.67 5.90 14.66
CA LYS A 318 7.92 5.17 14.41
C LYS A 318 8.22 4.12 15.48
N TRP A 319 7.98 4.45 16.75
CA TRP A 319 8.21 3.56 17.88
C TRP A 319 7.34 2.31 17.81
N LEU A 320 6.09 2.43 17.33
CA LEU A 320 5.20 1.30 17.07
C LEU A 320 5.54 0.51 15.79
N GLY A 321 6.67 0.81 15.13
CA GLY A 321 7.16 0.07 13.98
C GLY A 321 6.52 0.44 12.63
N PHE A 322 5.85 1.60 12.56
CA PHE A 322 5.23 2.09 11.34
C PHE A 322 5.99 3.28 10.75
N LYS A 323 5.93 3.40 9.42
CA LYS A 323 6.52 4.52 8.68
C LYS A 323 5.43 5.15 7.79
N PRO A 324 5.15 6.45 7.94
CA PRO A 324 4.30 7.17 7.00
C PRO A 324 4.84 7.09 5.59
N TRP A 325 3.95 6.82 4.63
CA TRP A 325 4.26 6.94 3.21
C TRP A 325 4.57 8.40 2.87
N LYS A 326 3.71 9.30 3.34
CA LYS A 326 3.86 10.74 3.22
C LYS A 326 3.32 11.40 4.50
N ILE A 327 3.97 12.48 4.90
CA ILE A 327 3.50 13.37 5.96
C ILE A 327 2.84 14.56 5.26
N THR A 328 1.59 14.82 5.59
CA THR A 328 0.80 15.93 5.03
C THR A 328 0.14 16.71 6.15
N TYR A 329 -0.38 17.89 5.82
CA TYR A 329 -1.08 18.78 6.73
C TYR A 329 -2.44 19.14 6.11
N SER A 330 -3.49 19.22 6.91
CA SER A 330 -4.78 19.73 6.43
C SER A 330 -4.64 21.13 5.79
N SER A 331 -3.74 21.96 6.32
CA SER A 331 -3.43 23.30 5.81
C SER A 331 -2.77 23.33 4.44
N ASP A 332 -2.14 22.23 3.99
CA ASP A 332 -1.60 22.11 2.63
C ASP A 332 -2.75 22.22 1.58
N TYR A 333 -4.00 21.98 1.99
CA TYR A 333 -5.18 21.93 1.12
C TYR A 333 -6.14 23.13 1.29
N PHE A 334 -5.82 24.15 2.08
CA PHE A 334 -6.75 25.26 2.36
C PHE A 334 -7.22 26.00 1.10
N ASP A 335 -6.35 26.19 0.11
CA ASP A 335 -6.76 26.81 -1.16
C ASP A 335 -7.84 25.97 -1.87
N GLN A 336 -7.63 24.65 -1.99
CA GLN A 336 -8.60 23.74 -2.62
C GLN A 336 -9.90 23.63 -1.82
N LEU A 337 -9.82 23.60 -0.49
CA LEU A 337 -10.99 23.58 0.40
C LEU A 337 -11.80 24.86 0.24
N TYR A 338 -11.16 26.02 0.07
CA TYR A 338 -11.83 27.30 -0.13
C TYR A 338 -12.55 27.34 -1.49
N GLU A 339 -11.88 26.88 -2.56
CA GLU A 339 -12.48 26.76 -3.88
C GLU A 339 -13.71 25.84 -3.90
N LEU A 340 -13.65 24.70 -3.19
CA LEU A 340 -14.79 23.80 -3.06
C LEU A 340 -15.93 24.43 -2.23
N ALA A 341 -15.62 25.24 -1.22
CA ALA A 341 -16.64 26.00 -0.49
C ALA A 341 -17.34 27.03 -1.39
N GLU A 342 -16.60 27.76 -2.23
CA GLU A 342 -17.23 28.64 -3.24
C GLU A 342 -18.11 27.85 -4.22
N LYS A 343 -17.66 26.69 -4.70
CA LYS A 343 -18.49 25.80 -5.55
C LYS A 343 -19.74 25.29 -4.84
N LEU A 344 -19.65 25.03 -3.54
CA LEU A 344 -20.80 24.61 -2.73
C LEU A 344 -21.82 25.74 -2.59
N ILE A 345 -21.38 26.99 -2.45
CA ILE A 345 -22.24 28.18 -2.50
C ILE A 345 -22.88 28.33 -3.89
N LEU A 346 -22.08 28.25 -4.96
CA LEU A 346 -22.55 28.39 -6.34
C LEU A 346 -23.57 27.31 -6.74
N SER A 347 -23.53 26.14 -6.14
CA SER A 347 -24.53 25.07 -6.32
C SER A 347 -25.77 25.23 -5.42
N GLY A 348 -25.86 26.32 -4.65
CA GLY A 348 -26.97 26.58 -3.73
C GLY A 348 -26.98 25.64 -2.52
N LYS A 349 -25.84 25.03 -2.19
CA LYS A 349 -25.67 24.01 -1.13
C LYS A 349 -24.90 24.53 0.08
N ALA A 350 -24.60 25.83 0.15
CA ALA A 350 -24.05 26.49 1.32
C ALA A 350 -24.52 27.94 1.41
N TYR A 351 -24.51 28.50 2.60
CA TYR A 351 -24.89 29.89 2.88
C TYR A 351 -24.10 30.46 4.05
N VAL A 352 -23.90 31.77 4.06
CA VAL A 352 -23.27 32.48 5.18
C VAL A 352 -24.33 32.84 6.20
N ASP A 353 -24.06 32.52 7.46
CA ASP A 353 -24.94 32.72 8.60
C ASP A 353 -24.30 33.71 9.60
N HIS A 354 -25.13 34.57 10.19
CA HIS A 354 -24.74 35.52 11.24
C HIS A 354 -25.49 35.30 12.56
N SER A 355 -26.21 34.19 12.67
CA SER A 355 -26.92 33.81 13.89
C SER A 355 -25.92 33.64 15.04
N THR A 356 -26.32 34.07 16.23
CA THR A 356 -25.63 33.81 17.48
C THR A 356 -25.62 32.31 17.81
N PRO A 357 -24.70 31.84 18.67
CA PRO A 357 -24.69 30.44 19.12
C PRO A 357 -26.03 29.99 19.72
N GLU A 358 -26.72 30.87 20.44
CA GLU A 358 -28.04 30.64 21.03
C GLU A 358 -29.11 30.46 19.95
N GLU A 359 -29.11 31.31 18.93
CA GLU A 359 -30.02 31.19 17.78
C GLU A 359 -29.76 29.90 16.99
N VAL A 360 -28.50 29.53 16.76
CA VAL A 360 -28.15 28.26 16.08
C VAL A 360 -28.64 27.05 16.89
N ARG A 361 -28.51 27.08 18.22
CA ARG A 361 -29.05 26.04 19.11
C ARG A 361 -30.57 25.95 18.99
N ALA A 362 -31.27 27.08 19.04
CA ALA A 362 -32.72 27.13 18.88
C ALA A 362 -33.18 26.60 17.51
N GLN A 363 -32.51 27.02 16.41
CA GLN A 363 -32.76 26.51 15.06
C GLN A 363 -32.61 24.98 14.95
N ARG A 364 -31.73 24.41 15.78
CA ARG A 364 -31.48 22.96 15.87
C ARG A 364 -32.39 22.24 16.88
N GLY A 365 -33.44 22.90 17.38
CA GLY A 365 -34.41 22.30 18.29
C GLY A 365 -33.84 22.04 19.69
N VAL A 366 -32.85 22.82 20.11
CA VAL A 366 -32.41 22.85 21.51
C VAL A 366 -33.26 23.90 22.24
N LYS A 367 -33.94 23.47 23.30
CA LYS A 367 -34.81 24.31 24.12
C LYS A 367 -33.98 25.29 24.98
N PRO A 368 -34.59 26.36 25.53
CA PRO A 368 -33.89 27.33 26.38
C PRO A 368 -33.22 26.73 27.63
N ASP A 369 -33.70 25.57 28.11
CA ASP A 369 -33.11 24.82 29.22
C ASP A 369 -31.90 23.95 28.81
N GLY A 370 -31.50 23.98 27.53
CA GLY A 370 -30.39 23.22 26.96
C GLY A 370 -30.75 21.79 26.54
N THR A 371 -32.01 21.36 26.72
CA THR A 371 -32.43 20.01 26.34
C THR A 371 -32.80 19.93 24.84
N PRO A 372 -32.50 18.81 24.14
CA PRO A 372 -32.92 18.62 22.76
C PRO A 372 -34.43 18.32 22.65
N GLY A 373 -34.95 18.28 21.41
CA GLY A 373 -36.33 17.88 21.14
C GLY A 373 -37.35 19.03 21.11
N GLY A 374 -36.88 20.26 20.91
CA GLY A 374 -37.71 21.39 20.46
C GLY A 374 -37.94 21.38 18.95
N GLU A 375 -38.76 22.33 18.47
CA GLU A 375 -39.01 22.55 17.04
C GLU A 375 -37.73 23.04 16.34
N ARG A 376 -37.44 22.49 15.16
CA ARG A 376 -36.33 22.92 14.30
C ARG A 376 -36.85 23.88 13.24
N PHE A 377 -36.05 24.89 12.91
CA PHE A 377 -36.42 25.87 11.90
C PHE A 377 -35.16 26.44 11.20
N PRO A 378 -35.26 26.82 9.91
CA PRO A 378 -34.11 27.31 9.16
C PRO A 378 -33.65 28.68 9.68
N SER A 379 -32.35 28.93 9.56
CA SER A 379 -31.78 30.26 9.72
C SER A 379 -32.42 31.26 8.74
N PRO A 380 -32.68 32.52 9.14
CA PRO A 380 -33.20 33.55 8.24
C PRO A 380 -32.25 33.82 7.06
N TYR A 381 -30.96 33.49 7.21
CA TYR A 381 -29.95 33.67 6.17
C TYR A 381 -29.89 32.51 5.17
N ARG A 382 -30.59 31.40 5.43
CA ARG A 382 -30.58 30.17 4.59
C ARG A 382 -31.16 30.38 3.19
N SER A 383 -32.02 31.38 3.03
CA SER A 383 -32.68 31.75 1.78
C SER A 383 -31.98 32.87 1.00
N ARG A 384 -30.83 33.38 1.49
CA ARG A 384 -30.02 34.36 0.76
C ARG A 384 -29.67 33.90 -0.65
N SER A 385 -29.53 34.86 -1.56
CA SER A 385 -29.09 34.60 -2.93
C SER A 385 -27.68 34.02 -2.98
N ILE A 386 -27.35 33.34 -4.07
CA ILE A 386 -26.01 32.77 -4.29
C ILE A 386 -24.97 33.91 -4.33
N GLU A 387 -25.30 35.01 -5.00
CA GLU A 387 -24.44 36.19 -5.15
C GLU A 387 -24.13 36.84 -3.80
N GLU A 388 -25.14 37.00 -2.94
CA GLU A 388 -24.95 37.55 -1.59
C GLU A 388 -24.09 36.63 -0.73
N ASN A 389 -24.37 35.31 -0.74
CA ASN A 389 -23.56 34.34 0.01
C ASN A 389 -22.09 34.34 -0.44
N LEU A 390 -21.83 34.42 -1.74
CA LEU A 390 -20.47 34.46 -2.29
C LEU A 390 -19.75 35.74 -1.87
N LYS A 391 -20.44 36.88 -1.92
CA LYS A 391 -19.91 38.17 -1.44
C LYS A 391 -19.57 38.09 0.05
N GLU A 392 -20.47 37.55 0.87
CA GLU A 392 -20.25 37.48 2.31
C GLU A 392 -19.15 36.50 2.69
N PHE A 393 -19.03 35.36 1.99
CA PHE A 393 -17.96 34.41 2.26
C PHE A 393 -16.57 34.99 1.91
N ARG A 394 -16.48 35.76 0.83
CA ARG A 394 -15.27 36.52 0.47
C ARG A 394 -14.97 37.61 1.50
N ASN A 395 -15.99 38.33 1.99
CA ASN A 395 -15.83 39.30 3.09
C ASN A 395 -15.29 38.63 4.37
N MET A 396 -15.71 37.41 4.69
CA MET A 396 -15.15 36.65 5.81
C MET A 396 -13.66 36.36 5.60
N ARG A 397 -13.26 35.86 4.43
CA ARG A 397 -11.86 35.63 4.07
C ARG A 397 -11.02 36.92 4.17
N ASP A 398 -11.58 38.04 3.72
CA ASP A 398 -10.93 39.35 3.71
C ASP A 398 -10.92 40.02 5.11
N GLY A 399 -11.38 39.34 6.16
CA GLY A 399 -11.29 39.81 7.54
C GLY A 399 -12.28 40.91 7.91
N LYS A 400 -13.41 41.03 7.20
CA LYS A 400 -14.44 42.05 7.50
C LYS A 400 -15.37 41.70 8.67
N TYR A 401 -15.23 40.51 9.22
CA TYR A 401 -16.05 40.01 10.34
C TYR A 401 -15.14 39.65 11.51
N SER A 402 -15.62 39.91 12.73
CA SER A 402 -14.99 39.41 13.95
C SER A 402 -15.38 37.96 14.23
N VAL A 403 -14.59 37.29 15.07
CA VAL A 403 -14.81 35.91 15.49
C VAL A 403 -16.25 35.71 15.99
N GLY A 404 -16.91 34.66 15.49
CA GLY A 404 -18.29 34.32 15.85
C GLY A 404 -19.39 35.19 15.24
N LYS A 405 -19.06 36.17 14.39
CA LYS A 405 -20.07 37.02 13.72
C LYS A 405 -20.48 36.57 12.32
N ALA A 406 -19.73 35.67 11.71
CA ALA A 406 -20.06 35.07 10.43
C ALA A 406 -19.42 33.68 10.32
N PHE A 407 -20.16 32.74 9.75
CA PHE A 407 -19.69 31.39 9.46
C PHE A 407 -20.42 30.83 8.24
N LEU A 408 -19.74 29.96 7.50
CA LEU A 408 -20.35 29.27 6.36
C LEU A 408 -21.02 28.00 6.86
N ARG A 409 -22.28 27.78 6.49
CA ARG A 409 -23.02 26.54 6.76
C ARG A 409 -23.31 25.80 5.48
N MET A 410 -23.24 24.48 5.55
CA MET A 410 -23.76 23.59 4.49
C MET A 410 -25.29 23.61 4.56
N LYS A 411 -25.95 23.72 3.40
CA LYS A 411 -27.40 23.71 3.27
C LYS A 411 -27.88 22.28 3.05
N MET A 412 -28.20 21.61 4.14
CA MET A 412 -28.50 20.19 4.25
C MET A 412 -30.00 19.99 4.53
N ASP A 413 -30.36 18.92 5.23
CA ASP A 413 -31.73 18.58 5.60
C ASP A 413 -31.94 18.78 7.11
N ILE A 414 -32.55 19.93 7.45
CA ILE A 414 -32.86 20.28 8.84
C ILE A 414 -34.00 19.43 9.43
N GLU A 415 -34.79 18.76 8.60
CA GLU A 415 -35.88 17.89 9.06
C GLU A 415 -35.38 16.48 9.39
N SER A 416 -34.20 16.10 8.89
CA SER A 416 -33.56 14.82 9.16
C SER A 416 -33.52 14.51 10.66
N PRO A 417 -33.72 13.25 11.08
CA PRO A 417 -33.51 12.86 12.48
C PRO A 417 -32.02 12.87 12.87
N ASN A 418 -31.09 12.89 11.91
CA ASN A 418 -29.66 12.89 12.16
C ASN A 418 -29.13 14.32 12.38
N PRO A 419 -28.57 14.65 13.57
CA PRO A 419 -28.01 15.98 13.84
C PRO A 419 -26.88 16.40 12.88
N GLN A 420 -26.19 15.45 12.26
CA GLN A 420 -25.15 15.71 11.25
C GLN A 420 -25.70 16.27 9.93
N MET A 421 -27.03 16.32 9.77
CA MET A 421 -27.69 16.94 8.63
C MET A 421 -28.25 18.33 8.94
N TRP A 422 -28.12 18.83 10.17
CA TRP A 422 -28.71 20.09 10.61
C TRP A 422 -27.86 21.32 10.30
N ASP A 423 -27.65 21.53 8.99
CA ASP A 423 -26.88 22.61 8.40
C ASP A 423 -25.55 22.82 9.15
N LEU A 424 -24.64 21.83 9.02
CA LEU A 424 -23.33 21.83 9.68
C LEU A 424 -22.48 23.03 9.26
N VAL A 425 -21.62 23.51 10.16
CA VAL A 425 -20.69 24.61 9.88
C VAL A 425 -19.53 24.06 9.05
N ALA A 426 -19.22 24.72 7.94
CA ALA A 426 -18.09 24.40 7.06
C ALA A 426 -16.88 25.30 7.31
N TYR A 427 -17.09 26.60 7.58
CA TYR A 427 -16.00 27.56 7.86
C TYR A 427 -16.35 28.49 9.00
N ARG A 428 -15.34 28.86 9.79
CA ARG A 428 -15.44 29.84 10.88
C ARG A 428 -14.36 30.91 10.74
N VAL A 429 -14.67 32.14 11.19
CA VAL A 429 -13.67 33.21 11.35
C VAL A 429 -12.87 32.95 12.62
N LEU A 430 -11.54 32.99 12.52
CA LEU A 430 -10.62 32.98 13.67
C LEU A 430 -9.60 34.10 13.48
N ASP A 431 -9.20 34.75 14.57
CA ASP A 431 -8.21 35.83 14.54
C ASP A 431 -6.90 35.40 15.21
N SER A 432 -6.33 34.32 14.68
CA SER A 432 -5.04 33.78 15.10
C SER A 432 -4.18 33.44 13.88
N PRO A 433 -2.87 33.74 13.89
CA PRO A 433 -1.96 33.31 12.83
C PRO A 433 -1.81 31.78 12.86
N HIS A 434 -1.81 31.16 11.68
CA HIS A 434 -1.59 29.73 11.56
C HIS A 434 -0.09 29.40 11.55
N PRO A 435 0.39 28.35 12.23
CA PRO A 435 1.82 28.01 12.30
C PRO A 435 2.48 27.85 10.93
N ARG A 436 1.80 27.19 9.99
CA ARG A 436 2.28 26.98 8.61
C ARG A 436 1.90 28.06 7.59
N THR A 437 0.67 28.59 7.63
CA THR A 437 0.16 29.52 6.61
C THR A 437 0.19 30.99 7.06
N GLY A 438 0.69 31.27 8.25
CA GLY A 438 0.85 32.61 8.81
C GLY A 438 -0.47 33.36 8.87
N THR A 439 -0.48 34.58 8.33
CA THR A 439 -1.66 35.46 8.30
C THR A 439 -2.43 35.40 6.98
N LYS A 440 -2.13 34.44 6.09
CA LYS A 440 -2.80 34.30 4.79
C LYS A 440 -4.31 34.10 4.93
N TRP A 441 -4.73 33.35 5.95
CA TRP A 441 -6.11 32.97 6.17
C TRP A 441 -6.69 33.61 7.44
N LYS A 442 -7.92 34.12 7.33
CA LYS A 442 -8.75 34.63 8.45
C LYS A 442 -9.97 33.75 8.72
N ILE A 443 -10.19 32.76 7.87
CA ILE A 443 -11.24 31.77 7.99
C ILE A 443 -10.62 30.39 7.89
N TYR A 444 -11.16 29.46 8.65
CA TYR A 444 -10.65 28.10 8.73
C TYR A 444 -11.79 27.10 8.56
N PRO A 445 -11.59 26.03 7.77
CA PRO A 445 -12.58 25.00 7.60
C PRO A 445 -12.75 24.20 8.89
N THR A 446 -13.92 23.59 9.09
CA THR A 446 -14.19 22.70 10.21
C THR A 446 -13.67 21.29 9.94
N TYR A 447 -13.59 20.47 10.99
CA TYR A 447 -13.20 19.06 10.91
C TYR A 447 -14.07 18.30 9.88
N ASP A 448 -15.40 18.41 10.00
CA ASP A 448 -16.34 17.67 9.15
C ASP A 448 -16.20 18.05 7.66
N PHE A 449 -15.95 19.32 7.36
CA PHE A 449 -15.72 19.78 6.00
C PHE A 449 -14.34 19.36 5.47
N THR A 450 -13.32 19.43 6.32
CA THR A 450 -11.94 19.17 5.92
C THR A 450 -11.67 17.70 5.66
N HIS A 451 -11.98 16.83 6.63
CA HIS A 451 -11.49 15.45 6.58
C HIS A 451 -12.06 14.68 5.40
N CYS A 452 -13.34 14.84 5.08
CA CYS A 452 -13.95 14.15 3.94
C CYS A 452 -13.37 14.62 2.59
N LEU A 453 -13.10 15.92 2.44
CA LEU A 453 -12.56 16.48 1.20
C LEU A 453 -11.08 16.18 1.04
N VAL A 454 -10.29 16.26 2.11
CA VAL A 454 -8.87 15.89 2.05
C VAL A 454 -8.69 14.39 1.85
N ASP A 455 -9.59 13.55 2.38
CA ASP A 455 -9.62 12.12 2.05
C ASP A 455 -9.83 11.88 0.55
N SER A 456 -10.67 12.69 -0.09
CA SER A 456 -10.86 12.67 -1.54
C SER A 456 -9.59 13.11 -2.27
N PHE A 457 -8.95 14.21 -1.86
CA PHE A 457 -7.72 14.71 -2.48
C PHE A 457 -6.54 13.74 -2.36
N GLU A 458 -6.45 13.01 -1.25
CA GLU A 458 -5.40 12.02 -1.00
C GLU A 458 -5.77 10.60 -1.52
N GLU A 459 -6.90 10.48 -2.23
CA GLU A 459 -7.40 9.23 -2.83
C GLU A 459 -7.57 8.08 -1.83
N ILE A 460 -7.96 8.41 -0.60
CA ILE A 460 -8.14 7.47 0.52
C ILE A 460 -9.21 6.44 0.17
N SER A 461 -8.82 5.17 0.12
CA SER A 461 -9.75 4.03 -0.11
C SER A 461 -10.52 3.63 1.14
N HIS A 462 -9.90 3.80 2.31
CA HIS A 462 -10.38 3.30 3.59
C HIS A 462 -10.16 4.39 4.65
N SER A 463 -11.20 5.20 4.86
CA SER A 463 -11.21 6.24 5.88
C SER A 463 -11.66 5.63 7.21
N LEU A 464 -10.70 5.16 8.01
CA LEU A 464 -10.97 4.45 9.26
C LEU A 464 -10.91 5.41 10.44
N TYR A 465 -12.04 5.59 11.12
CA TYR A 465 -12.17 6.43 12.31
C TYR A 465 -12.91 5.68 13.41
N GLN A 466 -12.71 6.12 14.65
CA GLN A 466 -13.42 5.55 15.79
C GLN A 466 -14.81 6.18 15.89
N LEU A 467 -15.85 5.35 15.96
CA LEU A 467 -17.15 5.81 16.45
C LEU A 467 -16.96 6.21 17.91
N LYS A 468 -17.18 7.48 18.23
CA LYS A 468 -17.35 7.88 19.63
C LYS A 468 -18.67 7.27 20.07
N GLU A 469 -18.63 6.33 21.03
CA GLU A 469 -19.82 5.78 21.69
C GLU A 469 -20.56 6.93 22.38
N ASN A 470 -21.40 7.64 21.63
CA ASN A 470 -22.40 8.60 22.09
C ASN A 470 -23.50 8.85 21.04
N THR A 471 -23.63 7.98 20.04
CA THR A 471 -24.88 7.80 19.30
C THR A 471 -25.50 6.49 19.81
N VAL A 472 -26.07 6.57 21.01
CA VAL A 472 -27.09 5.63 21.46
C VAL A 472 -28.40 6.08 20.83
N ASP A 473 -29.08 5.10 20.24
CA ASP A 473 -30.37 5.10 19.52
C ASP A 473 -30.40 5.62 18.07
#